data_AF-A0A924MSK0-F1
#
_entry.id   AF-A0A924MSK0-F1
#
_cell.length_a   1.000
_cell.length_b   1.000
_cell.length_c   1.000
_cell.angle_alpha   90.00
_cell.angle_beta   90.00
_cell.angle_gamma   90.00
#
_symmetry.space_group_name_H-M   'P 1'
#
loop_
_entity.id
_entity.type
_entity.pdbx_description
1 polymer ?
#
loop_
_entity_poly.entity_id
_entity_poly.type
_entity_poly.pdbx_seq_one_letter_code
_entity_poly.pdbx_strand_id
1 'polypeptide(L)' 'MALHLPTYLLYGEDAGLPPADVMHSESIAERSSLHSWEIKPHRHESLLQVFWFEKGQVEILIDGQAHALRG' A
#
# COMPACT_ATOMS: atom_id res chain seq x y z
N MET A 1 -7.78 -16.89 16.02
CA MET A 1 -6.43 -16.28 16.18
C MET A 1 -6.44 -14.99 15.38
N ALA A 2 -6.12 -13.85 15.98
CA ALA A 2 -6.03 -12.60 15.22
C ALA A 2 -4.79 -12.67 14.31
N LEU A 3 -4.92 -12.32 13.03
CA LEU A 3 -3.75 -12.14 12.17
C LEU A 3 -2.91 -11.01 12.75
N HIS A 4 -1.63 -11.27 13.00
CA HIS A 4 -0.66 -10.20 13.25
C HIS A 4 -0.38 -9.52 11.91
N LEU A 5 -0.87 -8.28 11.77
CA LEU A 5 -0.65 -7.47 10.57
C LEU A 5 0.55 -6.55 10.82
N PRO A 6 1.54 -6.52 9.91
CA PRO A 6 2.65 -5.59 10.04
C PRO A 6 2.18 -4.15 9.86
N THR A 7 2.83 -3.23 10.58
CA THR A 7 2.63 -1.79 10.44
C THR A 7 3.79 -1.22 9.65
N TYR A 8 3.48 -0.46 8.61
CA TYR A 8 4.47 0.25 7.81
C TYR A 8 4.13 1.74 7.77
N LEU A 9 5.16 2.58 7.67
CA LEU A 9 4.95 3.91 7.09
C LEU A 9 4.84 3.76 5.58
N LEU A 10 5.82 3.11 4.97
CA LEU A 10 5.84 2.80 3.55
C LEU A 10 6.03 1.29 3.37
N TYR A 11 5.19 0.65 2.54
CA TYR A 11 5.11 -0.81 2.51
C TYR A 11 6.46 -1.47 2.21
N GLY A 12 6.85 -2.42 3.06
CA GLY A 12 8.11 -3.17 2.93
C GLY A 12 9.36 -2.42 3.41
N GLU A 13 9.24 -1.19 3.91
CA GLU A 13 10.36 -0.41 4.45
C GLU A 13 10.34 -0.36 5.97
N ASP A 14 11.48 -0.72 6.56
CA ASP A 14 11.71 -0.61 8.01
C ASP A 14 12.12 0.81 8.42
N ALA A 15 12.68 1.58 7.48
CA ALA A 15 13.03 2.97 7.68
C ALA A 15 11.80 3.85 7.41
N GLY A 16 11.49 4.76 8.33
CA GLY A 16 10.45 5.76 8.11
C GLY A 16 10.84 6.79 7.05
N LEU A 17 9.87 7.61 6.64
CA LEU A 17 10.14 8.76 5.79
C LEU A 17 10.97 9.82 6.54
N PRO A 18 11.84 10.56 5.83
CA PRO A 18 12.52 11.72 6.40
C PRO A 18 11.50 12.69 7.02
N PRO A 19 11.84 13.41 8.12
CA PRO A 19 10.91 14.33 8.78
C PRO A 19 10.32 15.45 7.91
N ALA A 20 10.90 15.71 6.74
CA ALA A 20 10.47 16.75 5.80
C ALA A 20 9.54 16.24 4.68
N ASP A 21 9.38 14.93 4.51
CA ASP A 21 8.52 14.35 3.46
C ASP A 21 7.08 14.24 3.95
N VAL A 22 6.37 15.35 3.85
CA VAL A 22 4.93 15.45 4.17
C VAL A 22 4.08 14.75 3.11
N MET A 23 4.60 14.54 1.90
CA MET A 23 3.93 13.86 0.80
C MET A 23 4.93 13.07 -0.05
N HIS A 24 4.73 11.76 -0.15
CA HIS A 24 5.47 10.87 -1.05
C HIS A 24 4.60 10.47 -2.24
N SER A 25 5.18 10.45 -3.43
CA SER A 25 4.49 10.06 -4.66
C SER A 25 5.42 9.23 -5.53
N GLU A 26 4.95 8.06 -5.93
CA GLU A 26 5.69 7.11 -6.76
C GLU A 26 4.70 6.37 -7.67
N SER A 27 5.22 5.76 -8.72
CA SER A 27 4.44 4.83 -9.53
C SER A 27 4.20 3.51 -8.77
N ILE A 28 3.06 2.87 -9.01
CA ILE A 28 2.74 1.58 -8.41
C ILE A 28 3.82 0.52 -8.72
N ALA A 29 4.43 0.60 -9.92
CA ALA A 29 5.44 -0.33 -10.37
C ALA A 29 6.75 -0.25 -9.56
N GLU A 30 7.16 0.94 -9.12
CA GLU A 30 8.40 1.13 -8.33
C GLU A 30 8.41 0.26 -7.08
N ARG A 31 7.27 0.14 -6.41
CA ARG A 31 7.13 -0.71 -5.23
C ARG A 31 6.65 -2.11 -5.55
N SER A 32 5.58 -2.23 -6.31
CA SER A 32 4.88 -3.51 -6.48
C SER A 32 5.73 -4.53 -7.25
N SER A 33 6.61 -4.09 -8.15
CA SER A 33 7.49 -5.00 -8.90
C SER A 33 8.45 -5.78 -7.99
N LEU A 34 8.84 -5.20 -6.85
CA LEU A 34 9.68 -5.85 -5.83
C LEU A 34 8.91 -6.89 -5.00
N HIS A 35 7.59 -6.86 -5.07
CA HIS A 35 6.68 -7.69 -4.29
C HIS A 35 5.77 -8.55 -5.16
N SER A 36 6.24 -8.93 -6.36
CA SER A 36 5.49 -9.78 -7.29
C SER A 36 4.10 -9.23 -7.64
N TRP A 37 3.96 -7.90 -7.64
CA TRP A 37 2.70 -7.19 -7.89
C TRP A 37 1.60 -7.43 -6.85
N GLU A 38 1.95 -7.96 -5.69
CA GLU A 38 1.03 -8.24 -4.59
C GLU A 38 1.46 -7.49 -3.31
N ILE A 39 0.59 -6.62 -2.82
CA ILE A 39 0.76 -5.95 -1.53
C ILE A 39 -0.08 -6.70 -0.49
N LYS A 40 0.59 -7.33 0.47
CA LYS A 40 -0.06 -8.14 1.50
C LYS A 40 -0.79 -7.27 2.52
N PRO A 41 -1.80 -7.81 3.24
CA PRO A 41 -2.50 -7.08 4.29
C PRO A 41 -1.54 -6.50 5.32
N HIS A 42 -1.66 -5.20 5.58
CA HIS A 42 -0.82 -4.44 6.50
C HIS A 42 -1.60 -3.24 7.05
N ARG A 43 -0.98 -2.47 7.94
CA ARG A 43 -1.55 -1.27 8.55
C ARG A 43 -0.63 -0.07 8.41
N HIS A 44 -1.21 1.11 8.50
CA HIS A 44 -0.52 2.38 8.68
C HIS A 44 -1.01 3.04 9.97
N GLU A 45 -0.11 3.58 10.80
CA GLU A 45 -0.51 4.29 12.03
C GLU A 45 -0.86 5.75 11.80
N SER A 46 -0.23 6.41 10.81
CA SER A 46 -0.34 7.85 10.60
C SER A 46 -0.23 8.29 9.13
N LEU A 47 -0.39 7.37 8.17
CA LEU A 47 -0.36 7.64 6.73
C LEU A 47 -1.75 7.51 6.10
N LEU A 48 -2.11 8.46 5.24
CA LEU A 48 -3.15 8.29 4.24
C LEU A 48 -2.52 7.87 2.91
N GLN A 49 -2.86 6.68 2.41
CA GLN A 49 -2.38 6.18 1.12
C GLN A 49 -3.49 6.30 0.07
N VAL A 50 -3.12 6.82 -1.10
CA VAL A 50 -4.02 6.96 -2.26
C VAL A 50 -3.41 6.21 -3.44
N PHE A 51 -4.18 5.31 -4.04
CA PHE A 51 -3.82 4.67 -5.31
C PHE A 51 -4.65 5.30 -6.44
N TRP A 52 -3.96 5.80 -7.45
CA TRP A 52 -4.58 6.29 -8.67
C TRP A 52 -4.33 5.30 -9.81
N PHE A 53 -5.40 4.74 -10.38
CA PHE A 53 -5.34 3.84 -11.53
C PHE A 53 -5.87 4.57 -12.75
N GLU A 54 -5.01 4.84 -13.73
CA GLU A 54 -5.40 5.47 -15.00
C GLU A 54 -6.00 4.46 -16.00
N LYS A 55 -5.56 3.20 -15.90
CA LYS A 55 -6.06 2.08 -16.72
C LYS A 55 -5.80 0.74 -16.02
N GLY A 56 -6.68 -0.24 -16.22
CA GLY A 56 -6.53 -1.62 -15.76
C GLY A 56 -7.59 -2.07 -14.76
N GLN A 57 -7.31 -3.18 -14.08
CA GLN A 57 -8.18 -3.75 -13.06
C GLN A 57 -7.33 -4.09 -11.84
N VAL A 58 -7.91 -3.95 -10.66
CA VAL A 58 -7.24 -4.26 -9.40
C VAL A 58 -8.23 -4.92 -8.44
N GLU A 59 -7.73 -5.89 -7.69
CA GLU A 59 -8.42 -6.47 -6.54
C GLU A 59 -7.81 -5.89 -5.27
N ILE A 60 -8.65 -5.34 -4.39
CA ILE A 60 -8.22 -4.68 -3.16
C ILE A 60 -8.93 -5.31 -1.97
N LEU A 61 -8.19 -5.52 -0.89
CA LEU A 61 -8.74 -5.92 0.40
C LEU A 61 -8.63 -4.76 1.40
N ILE A 62 -9.77 -4.23 1.85
CA ILE A 62 -9.84 -3.16 2.86
C ILE A 62 -10.66 -3.67 4.02
N ASP A 63 -10.10 -3.67 5.22
CA ASP A 63 -10.76 -4.13 6.45
C ASP A 63 -11.44 -5.51 6.34
N GLY A 64 -10.81 -6.40 5.56
CA GLY A 64 -11.32 -7.76 5.32
C GLY A 64 -12.40 -7.86 4.23
N GLN A 65 -12.74 -6.75 3.56
CA GLN A 65 -13.68 -6.72 2.44
C GLN A 65 -12.95 -6.62 1.11
N ALA A 66 -13.30 -7.52 0.18
CA ALA A 66 -12.73 -7.55 -1.16
C ALA A 66 -13.51 -6.62 -2.10
N HIS A 67 -12.77 -5.85 -2.90
CA HIS A 67 -13.30 -4.93 -3.90
C HIS A 67 -12.57 -5.15 -5.23
N ALA A 68 -13.33 -5.28 -6.32
CA ALA A 68 -12.77 -5.24 -7.66
C ALA A 68 -13.01 -3.85 -8.26
N LEU A 69 -11.93 -3.13 -8.58
CA LEU A 69 -11.98 -1.80 -9.18
C LEU A 69 -11.41 -1.82 -10.60
N ARG A 70 -11.86 -0.87 -11.40
CA ARG A 70 -11.31 -0.59 -12.73
C ARG A 70 -10.92 0.87 -12.80
N GLY A 71 -9.74 1.11 -13.36
CA GLY A 71 -9.24 2.41 -13.77
C GLY A 71 -9.05 2.40 -15.26
#